data_AF-A0A846H2B3-F1
#
_entry.id   AF-A0A846H2B3-F1
#
_cell.length_a   1.000
_cell.length_b   1.000
_cell.length_c   1.000
_cell.angle_alpha   90.00
_cell.angle_beta   90.00
_cell.angle_gamma   90.00
#
_symmetry.space_group_name_H-M   'P 1'
#
loop_
_entity.id
_entity.type
_entity.pdbx_description
1 polymer ?
#
loop_
_entity_poly.entity_id
_entity_poly.type
_entity_poly.pdbx_seq_one_letter_code
_entity_poly.pdbx_strand_id
1 'polypeptide(L)'
;MNKDALSEALIALANQDRPLSEKIFLKLLRQVWQIDWTVAAYDVWGHYIEYDVPYFLRFMKADVGDEAEEKQLLIDWIGSRLELRNQKGSGQDRLIDLIEEVNQLRASTRKGAGW
;
A
#
# COMPACT_ATOMS: atom_id res chain seq x y z
N MET A 1 13.14 -11.85 -6.37
CA MET A 1 11.93 -11.84 -5.51
C MET A 1 10.74 -11.99 -6.44
N ASN A 2 9.75 -12.82 -6.08
CA ASN A 2 8.55 -13.00 -6.90
C ASN A 2 7.62 -11.79 -6.69
N LYS A 3 7.66 -10.83 -7.62
CA LYS A 3 6.87 -9.60 -7.55
C LYS A 3 5.37 -9.87 -7.66
N ASP A 4 4.98 -10.83 -8.49
CA ASP A 4 3.59 -11.22 -8.70
C ASP A 4 3.00 -11.83 -7.43
N ALA A 5 3.74 -12.74 -6.79
CA ALA A 5 3.31 -13.33 -5.52
C ALA A 5 3.15 -12.28 -4.40
N LEU A 6 4.03 -11.27 -4.35
CA LEU A 6 3.89 -10.18 -3.38
C LEU A 6 2.69 -9.28 -3.71
N SER A 7 2.47 -8.99 -5.00
CA SER A 7 1.32 -8.21 -5.49
C SER A 7 -0.01 -8.89 -5.17
N GLU A 8 -0.12 -10.19 -5.46
CA GLU A 8 -1.29 -11.02 -5.13
C GLU A 8 -1.54 -11.09 -3.63
N ALA A 9 -0.47 -11.25 -2.84
CA ALA A 9 -0.58 -11.32 -1.40
C ALA A 9 -1.08 -9.98 -0.80
N LEU A 10 -0.64 -8.84 -1.33
CA LEU A 10 -1.16 -7.52 -0.92
C LEU A 10 -2.63 -7.33 -1.30
N ILE A 11 -3.06 -7.81 -2.47
CA ILE A 11 -4.48 -7.79 -2.88
C ILE A 11 -5.30 -8.66 -1.92
N ALA A 12 -4.84 -9.88 -1.64
CA ALA A 12 -5.52 -10.79 -0.72
C ALA A 12 -5.64 -10.17 0.67
N LEU A 13 -4.60 -9.47 1.14
CA LEU A 13 -4.60 -8.76 2.41
C LEU A 13 -5.61 -7.60 2.42
N ALA A 14 -5.68 -6.82 1.33
CA ALA A 14 -6.62 -5.71 1.19
C ALA A 14 -8.09 -6.16 1.06
N ASN A 15 -8.34 -7.37 0.60
CA ASN A 15 -9.69 -7.94 0.48
C ASN A 15 -10.25 -8.49 1.80
N GLN A 16 -9.44 -8.56 2.86
CA GLN A 16 -9.90 -8.96 4.20
C GLN A 16 -10.84 -7.90 4.82
N ASP A 17 -11.52 -8.27 5.91
CA ASP A 17 -12.32 -7.33 6.69
C ASP A 17 -11.41 -6.38 7.48
N ARG A 18 -11.02 -5.28 6.83
CA ARG A 18 -10.11 -4.25 7.33
C ARG A 18 -10.70 -2.86 7.15
N PRO A 19 -10.28 -1.88 7.99
CA PRO A 19 -10.60 -0.48 7.79
C PRO A 19 -10.24 0.01 6.39
N LEU A 20 -11.03 0.96 5.87
CA LEU A 20 -10.82 1.52 4.54
C LEU A 20 -9.40 2.12 4.37
N SER A 21 -8.87 2.78 5.42
CA SER A 21 -7.51 3.33 5.43
C SER A 21 -6.44 2.27 5.19
N GLU A 22 -6.52 1.13 5.87
CA GLU A 22 -5.61 -0.01 5.68
C GLU A 22 -5.72 -0.56 4.25
N LYS A 23 -6.94 -0.74 3.74
CA LYS A 23 -7.18 -1.22 2.37
C LYS A 23 -6.56 -0.31 1.32
N ILE A 24 -6.75 1.01 1.46
CA ILE A 24 -6.18 2.01 0.56
C ILE A 24 -4.65 2.00 0.66
N PHE A 25 -4.10 1.97 1.87
CA PHE A 25 -2.65 1.90 2.07
C PHE A 25 -2.04 0.67 1.39
N LEU A 26 -2.63 -0.51 1.56
CA LEU A 26 -2.17 -1.74 0.92
C LEU A 26 -2.18 -1.65 -0.62
N LYS A 27 -3.24 -1.08 -1.19
CA LYS A 27 -3.35 -0.88 -2.64
C LYS A 27 -2.30 0.12 -3.15
N LEU A 28 -2.04 1.21 -2.43
CA LEU A 28 -0.99 2.16 -2.78
C LEU A 28 0.42 1.58 -2.62
N LEU A 29 0.65 0.80 -1.56
CA LEU A 29 1.91 0.09 -1.34
C LEU A 29 2.21 -0.90 -2.47
N ARG A 30 1.17 -1.61 -2.96
CA ARG A 30 1.28 -2.48 -4.13
C ARG A 30 1.79 -1.72 -5.35
N GLN A 31 1.23 -0.55 -5.66
CA GLN A 31 1.65 0.28 -6.79
C GLN A 31 3.15 0.65 -6.70
N VAL A 32 3.62 0.99 -5.51
CA VAL A 32 5.04 1.27 -5.28
C VAL A 32 5.90 0.01 -5.48
N TRP A 33 5.52 -1.11 -4.86
CA TRP A 33 6.34 -2.32 -4.86
C TRP A 33 6.31 -3.13 -6.17
N GLN A 34 5.30 -2.93 -7.02
CA GLN A 34 5.33 -3.46 -8.39
C GLN A 34 6.52 -2.88 -9.18
N ILE A 35 6.77 -1.57 -9.02
CA ILE A 35 7.90 -0.88 -9.63
C ILE A 35 9.19 -1.16 -8.84
N ASP A 36 9.23 -0.73 -7.58
CA ASP A 36 10.38 -0.83 -6.69
C ASP A 36 10.00 -1.42 -5.33
N TRP A 37 10.25 -2.72 -5.20
CA TRP A 37 9.97 -3.49 -4.00
C TRP A 37 10.92 -3.20 -2.82
N THR A 38 12.03 -2.50 -3.08
CA THR A 38 13.07 -2.22 -2.07
C THR A 38 12.69 -1.05 -1.17
N VAL A 39 11.79 -0.17 -1.63
CA VAL A 39 11.24 0.94 -0.84
C VAL A 39 10.65 0.42 0.47
N ALA A 40 10.97 1.07 1.58
CA ALA A 40 10.43 0.67 2.88
C ALA A 40 8.94 1.01 2.97
N ALA A 41 8.13 0.12 3.54
CA ALA A 41 6.71 0.38 3.79
C ALA A 41 6.50 1.61 4.70
N TYR A 42 7.43 1.86 5.62
CA TYR A 42 7.44 3.05 6.47
C TYR A 42 7.58 4.35 5.67
N ASP A 43 8.44 4.38 4.64
CA ASP A 43 8.60 5.56 3.77
C ASP A 43 7.31 5.82 2.99
N VAL A 44 6.71 4.76 2.43
CA VAL A 44 5.41 4.84 1.74
C VAL A 44 4.32 5.36 2.67
N TRP A 45 4.31 4.90 3.92
CA TRP A 45 3.38 5.38 4.94
C TRP A 45 3.56 6.88 5.21
N GLY A 46 4.79 7.39 5.29
CA GLY A 46 5.05 8.83 5.41
C GLY A 46 4.36 9.64 4.31
N HIS A 47 4.56 9.25 3.05
CA HIS A 47 3.88 9.89 1.91
C HIS A 47 2.36 9.71 1.93
N TYR A 48 1.88 8.58 2.44
CA TYR A 48 0.44 8.31 2.61
C TYR A 48 -0.22 9.26 3.62
N ILE A 49 0.41 9.50 4.78
CA ILE A 49 -0.17 10.39 5.81
C ILE A 49 0.00 11.87 5.46
N GLU A 50 1.00 12.21 4.65
CA GLU A 50 1.24 13.57 4.14
C GLU A 50 0.35 13.93 2.94
N TYR A 51 -0.39 12.96 2.39
CA TYR A 51 -1.17 13.14 1.16
C TYR A 51 -0.30 13.57 -0.03
N ASP A 52 0.89 12.99 -0.16
CA ASP A 52 1.81 13.25 -1.26
C ASP A 52 1.33 12.54 -2.54
N VAL A 53 0.32 13.13 -3.20
CA VAL A 53 -0.24 12.62 -4.46
C VAL A 53 0.84 12.49 -5.56
N PRO A 54 1.74 13.47 -5.77
CA PRO A 54 2.83 13.33 -6.74
C PRO A 54 3.71 12.09 -6.53
N TYR A 55 3.97 11.70 -5.28
CA TYR A 55 4.73 10.48 -4.97
C TYR A 55 4.08 9.23 -5.55
N PHE A 56 2.77 9.03 -5.39
CA PHE A 56 2.10 7.83 -5.89
C PHE A 56 1.89 7.89 -7.41
N LEU A 57 1.59 9.06 -7.95
CA LEU A 57 1.43 9.27 -9.40
C LEU A 57 2.66 8.87 -10.20
N ARG A 58 3.88 9.09 -9.68
CA ARG A 58 5.09 8.68 -10.41
C ARG A 58 5.25 7.16 -10.52
N PHE A 59 4.76 6.38 -9.55
CA PHE A 59 4.81 4.92 -9.60
C PHE A 59 3.71 4.37 -10.50
N MET A 60 2.49 4.89 -10.37
CA MET A 60 1.36 4.56 -11.25
C MET A 60 1.69 4.81 -12.73
N LYS A 61 2.28 5.97 -13.06
CA LYS A 61 2.74 6.28 -14.43
C LYS A 61 3.88 5.40 -14.95
N ALA A 62 4.64 4.77 -14.05
CA ALA A 62 5.71 3.86 -14.40
C ALA A 62 5.22 2.41 -14.53
N ASP A 63 4.01 2.11 -14.04
CA ASP A 63 3.38 0.80 -14.17
C ASP A 63 2.63 0.69 -15.51
N VAL A 64 2.38 -0.54 -15.95
CA VAL A 64 1.53 -0.86 -17.12
C VAL A 64 0.15 -1.29 -16.63
N GLY A 65 -0.35 -0.62 -15.59
CA GLY A 65 -1.58 -0.94 -14.88
C GLY A 65 -2.85 -0.36 -15.54
N ASP A 66 -3.98 -0.55 -14.87
CA ASP A 66 -5.26 0.05 -15.27
C ASP A 66 -5.35 1.48 -14.72
N GLU A 67 -5.16 2.46 -15.62
CA GLU A 67 -5.20 3.89 -15.28
C GLU A 67 -6.53 4.32 -14.62
N ALA A 68 -7.65 3.67 -14.95
CA ALA A 68 -8.95 4.02 -14.39
C ALA A 68 -9.06 3.55 -12.94
N GLU A 69 -8.60 2.34 -12.63
CA GLU A 69 -8.54 1.83 -11.26
C GLU A 69 -7.58 2.64 -10.39
N GLU A 70 -6.41 3.00 -10.93
CA GLU A 70 -5.42 3.83 -10.24
C GLU A 70 -5.95 5.23 -9.93
N LYS A 71 -6.65 5.84 -10.89
CA LYS A 71 -7.31 7.13 -10.69
C LYS A 71 -8.40 7.05 -9.63
N GLN A 72 -9.20 5.98 -9.62
CA GLN A 72 -10.21 5.78 -8.59
C GLN A 72 -9.57 5.58 -7.22
N LEU A 73 -8.48 4.83 -7.12
CA LEU A 73 -7.72 4.64 -5.88
C LEU A 73 -7.21 5.97 -5.31
N LEU A 74 -6.71 6.88 -6.15
CA LEU A 74 -6.30 8.22 -5.71
C LEU A 74 -7.49 9.05 -5.21
N ILE A 75 -8.64 8.99 -5.91
CA ILE A 75 -9.86 9.68 -5.48
C ILE A 75 -10.34 9.15 -4.13
N ASP A 76 -10.40 7.83 -3.96
CA ASP A 76 -10.81 7.18 -2.71
C ASP A 76 -9.86 7.55 -1.56
N TRP A 77 -8.56 7.54 -1.82
CA TRP A 77 -7.55 7.96 -0.84
C TRP A 77 -7.70 9.41 -0.43
N ILE A 78 -7.82 10.34 -1.38
CA ILE A 78 -8.03 11.76 -1.09
C ILE A 78 -9.36 11.96 -0.35
N GLY A 79 -10.41 11.25 -0.73
CA GLY A 79 -11.73 11.27 -0.09
C GLY A 79 -11.69 10.77 1.36
N SER A 80 -10.84 9.76 1.65
CA SER A 80 -10.66 9.20 3.01
C SER A 80 -9.96 10.16 3.98
N ARG A 81 -9.49 11.33 3.51
CA ARG A 81 -8.72 12.29 4.32
C ARG A 81 -9.43 12.76 5.58
N LEU A 82 -10.75 12.96 5.50
CA LEU A 82 -11.55 13.39 6.64
C LEU A 82 -11.69 12.26 7.68
N GLU A 83 -11.80 11.01 7.23
CA GLU A 83 -11.89 9.84 8.11
C GLU A 83 -10.56 9.64 8.84
N LEU A 84 -9.43 9.70 8.13
CA LEU A 84 -8.09 9.61 8.70
C LEU A 84 -7.82 10.72 9.71
N ARG A 85 -8.26 11.96 9.44
CA ARG A 85 -8.09 13.10 10.37
C ARG A 85 -8.89 12.90 11.66
N ASN A 86 -10.03 12.23 11.58
CA ASN A 86 -10.91 11.98 12.72
C ASN A 86 -10.49 10.75 13.55
N GLN A 87 -9.60 9.90 13.05
CA GLN A 87 -9.08 8.70 13.72
C GLN A 87 -7.82 8.95 14.58
N LYS A 88 -7.57 10.19 15.03
CA LYS A 88 -6.40 10.54 15.87
C LYS A 88 -6.31 9.61 17.09
N GLY A 89 -5.20 8.90 17.22
CA GLY A 89 -4.96 7.85 18.21
C GLY A 89 -4.94 6.47 17.55
N SER A 90 -6.01 5.69 17.71
CA SER A 90 -6.06 4.26 17.34
C SER A 90 -5.89 3.96 15.84
N GLY A 91 -6.15 4.91 14.94
CA GLY A 91 -6.02 4.68 13.50
C GLY A 91 -4.57 4.70 13.00
N GLN A 92 -3.72 5.52 13.61
CA GLN A 92 -2.29 5.59 13.24
C GLN A 92 -1.53 4.36 13.74
N ASP A 93 -1.83 3.91 14.96
CA ASP A 93 -1.21 2.71 15.56
C ASP A 93 -1.45 1.46 14.69
N ARG A 94 -2.68 1.29 14.16
CA ARG A 94 -3.02 0.16 13.27
C ARG A 94 -2.25 0.17 11.95
N LEU A 95 -1.96 1.34 11.39
CA LEU A 95 -1.16 1.44 10.16
C LEU A 95 0.32 1.12 10.43
N ILE A 96 0.83 1.42 11.63
CA ILE A 96 2.17 1.03 12.04
C ILE A 96 2.24 -0.50 12.23
N ASP A 97 1.24 -1.11 12.86
CA ASP A 97 1.15 -2.58 12.96
C ASP A 97 1.07 -3.22 11.56
N LEU A 98 0.32 -2.61 10.64
CA LEU A 98 0.22 -3.06 9.26
C LEU A 98 1.57 -2.99 8.53
N ILE A 99 2.43 -2.01 8.83
CA ILE A 99 3.79 -1.93 8.26
C ILE A 99 4.61 -3.17 8.64
N GLU A 100 4.52 -3.63 9.87
CA GLU A 100 5.21 -4.85 10.31
C GLU A 100 4.65 -6.08 9.59
N GLU A 101 3.33 -6.19 9.48
CA GLU A 101 2.65 -7.26 8.75
C GLU A 101 3.10 -7.35 7.29
N VAL A 102 3.14 -6.23 6.56
CA VAL A 102 3.57 -6.22 5.15
C VAL A 102 5.08 -6.45 4.99
N ASN A 103 5.89 -6.07 5.99
CA ASN A 103 7.33 -6.39 5.99
C ASN A 103 7.56 -7.89 6.15
N GLN A 104 6.81 -8.54 7.03
CA GLN A 104 6.84 -10.00 7.19
C GLN A 104 6.36 -10.70 5.91
N LEU A 105 5.30 -10.18 5.28
CA LEU A 105 4.81 -10.68 4.00
C LEU A 105 5.86 -10.57 2.88
N ARG A 106 6.55 -9.43 2.81
CA ARG A 106 7.65 -9.23 1.86
C ARG A 106 8.84 -10.17 2.14
N ALA A 107 9.12 -10.45 3.40
CA ALA A 107 10.19 -11.38 3.77
C ALA A 107 9.85 -12.85 3.47
N SER A 108 8.60 -13.27 3.69
CA SER A 108 8.15 -14.64 3.42
C SER A 108 8.10 -14.95 1.93
N THR A 109 7.59 -14.02 1.11
CA THR A 109 7.57 -14.13 -0.36
C THR A 109 8.98 -14.15 -0.98
N ARG A 110 9.98 -13.58 -0.29
CA ARG A 110 11.39 -13.73 -0.69
C ARG A 110 11.95 -15.13 -0.45
N LYS A 111 11.56 -15.80 0.64
CA LYS A 111 12.05 -17.15 0.99
C LYS A 111 11.46 -18.27 0.12
N GLY A 112 10.32 -18.04 -0.53
CA GLY A 112 9.69 -18.99 -1.46
C GLY A 112 10.35 -19.13 -2.84
N ALA A 113 11.46 -18.43 -3.10
CA ALA A 113 12.18 -18.45 -4.39
C ALA A 113 13.47 -19.29 -4.35
N GLY A 114 13.56 -20.26 -3.44
CA GLY A 114 14.72 -21.15 -3.30
C GLY A 114 14.28 -22.61 -3.28
N TRP A 115 14.25 -23.22 -4.46
CA TRP A 115 14.47 -24.65 -4.69
C TRP A 115 15.31 -24.78 -5.97
#